data_AF-A0AA95HAM5-F1
#
_entry.id   AF-A0AA95HAM5-F1
#
_cell.length_a   1.000
_cell.length_b   1.000
_cell.length_c   1.000
_cell.angle_alpha   90.00
_cell.angle_beta   90.00
_cell.angle_gamma   90.00
#
_symmetry.space_group_name_H-M   'P 1'
#
loop_
_entity.id
_entity.type
_entity.pdbx_description
1 polymer ?
#
loop_
_entity_poly.entity_id
_entity_poly.type
_entity_poly.pdbx_seq_one_letter_code
_entity_poly.pdbx_strand_id
1 'polypeptide(L)' 'MTKSQQWWVDRDAHAKQTKAQLLLDGLIVYRMELGDIGRQLEYLLRQRGVRSTVDPIFSTRYH' A
#
# COMPACT_ATOMS: atom_id res chain seq x y z
N MET A 1 13.55 -12.13 24.46
CA MET A 1 12.99 -12.54 23.15
C MET A 1 14.01 -13.40 22.43
N THR A 2 13.64 -14.63 22.05
CA THR A 2 14.55 -15.58 21.39
C THR A 2 14.60 -15.30 19.88
N LYS A 3 15.74 -15.58 19.22
CA LYS A 3 15.94 -15.39 17.76
C LYS A 3 14.83 -16.05 16.91
N SER A 4 14.26 -17.16 17.40
CA SER A 4 13.17 -17.86 16.72
C SER A 4 11.84 -17.10 16.76
N GLN A 5 11.53 -16.36 17.84
CA GLN A 5 10.31 -15.55 17.91
C GLN A 5 10.36 -14.31 17.01
N GLN A 6 11.55 -13.72 16.85
CA GLN A 6 11.77 -12.56 15.98
C GLN A 6 11.43 -12.87 14.51
N TRP A 7 11.77 -14.07 14.03
CA TRP A 7 11.56 -14.47 12.63
C TRP A 7 10.09 -14.60 12.21
N TRP A 8 9.21 -14.99 13.14
CA TRP A 8 7.77 -15.06 12.87
C TRP A 8 7.15 -13.66 12.76
N VAL A 9 7.53 -12.76 13.68
CA VAL A 9 7.06 -11.36 13.67
C VAL A 9 7.49 -10.64 12.40
N ASP A 10 8.72 -10.86 11.93
CA ASP A 10 9.22 -10.31 10.67
C ASP A 10 8.48 -10.85 9.44
N ARG A 11 8.14 -12.15 9.39
CA ARG A 11 7.31 -12.71 8.30
C ARG A 11 5.90 -12.12 8.27
N ASP A 12 5.26 -11.98 9.43
CA ASP A 12 3.93 -11.39 9.53
C ASP A 12 3.93 -9.91 9.15
N ALA A 13 4.97 -9.17 9.55
CA ALA A 13 5.17 -7.78 9.16
C ALA A 13 5.37 -7.65 7.65
N HIS A 14 6.18 -8.51 7.04
CA HIS A 14 6.41 -8.54 5.60
C HIS A 14 5.13 -8.88 4.82
N ALA A 15 4.38 -9.91 5.26
CA ALA A 15 3.11 -10.28 4.65
C ALA A 15 2.05 -9.17 4.75
N LYS A 16 2.01 -8.44 5.87
CA LYS A 16 1.14 -7.25 6.02
C LYS A 16 1.56 -6.13 5.09
N GLN A 17 2.86 -5.89 4.94
CA GLN A 17 3.39 -4.89 4.02
C GLN A 17 3.02 -5.22 2.56
N THR A 18 3.13 -6.48 2.14
CA THR A 18 2.72 -6.93 0.80
C THR A 18 1.22 -6.72 0.55
N LYS A 19 0.35 -7.04 1.52
CA LYS A 19 -1.10 -6.82 1.38
C LYS A 19 -1.45 -5.33 1.29
N ALA A 20 -0.84 -4.50 2.12
CA ALA A 20 -1.06 -3.06 2.09
C ALA A 20 -0.60 -2.44 0.75
N GLN A 21 0.49 -2.99 0.19
CA GLN A 21 1.01 -2.58 -1.10
C GLN A 21 0.07 -2.96 -2.25
N LEU A 22 -0.46 -4.19 -2.28
CA LEU A 22 -1.47 -4.60 -3.25
C LEU A 22 -2.76 -3.76 -3.18
N LEU A 23 -3.18 -3.38 -1.97
CA LEU A 23 -4.30 -2.46 -1.78
C LEU A 23 -4.01 -1.08 -2.36
N LEU A 24 -2.82 -0.54 -2.11
CA LEU A 24 -2.40 0.75 -2.65
C LEU A 24 -2.33 0.73 -4.18
N ASP A 25 -1.83 -0.37 -4.76
CA ASP A 25 -1.73 -0.55 -6.21
C ASP A 25 -3.13 -0.62 -6.85
N GLY A 26 -4.05 -1.40 -6.26
CA GLY A 26 -5.45 -1.42 -6.70
C GLY A 26 -6.16 -0.07 -6.54
N LEU A 27 -5.88 0.65 -5.45
CA LEU A 27 -6.43 1.99 -5.23
C LEU A 27 -5.99 2.99 -6.28
N ILE A 28 -4.74 2.94 -6.73
CA ILE A 28 -4.24 3.83 -7.78
C ILE A 28 -4.97 3.56 -9.11
N VAL A 29 -5.30 2.31 -9.40
CA VAL A 29 -6.07 1.94 -10.60
C VAL A 29 -7.52 2.44 -10.52
N TYR A 30 -8.17 2.27 -9.37
CA TYR A 30 -9.61 2.58 -9.19
C TYR A 30 -9.88 3.94 -8.54
N ARG A 31 -8.85 4.79 -8.41
CA ARG A 31 -8.90 6.05 -7.63
C ARG A 31 -10.04 6.96 -8.06
N MET A 32 -10.31 7.05 -9.36
CA MET A 32 -11.35 7.91 -9.92
C MET A 32 -12.77 7.41 -9.60
N GLU A 33 -12.96 6.10 -9.60
CA GLU A 33 -14.25 5.47 -9.29
C GLU A 33 -14.56 5.51 -7.78
N LEU A 34 -13.51 5.50 -6.95
CA LEU A 34 -13.60 5.60 -5.49
C LEU A 34 -13.72 7.05 -4.97
N GLY A 35 -13.51 8.05 -5.83
CA GLY A 35 -13.61 9.46 -5.48
C GLY A 35 -12.77 9.85 -4.26
N ASP A 36 -13.38 10.56 -3.30
CA ASP A 36 -12.70 11.05 -2.10
C ASP A 36 -12.23 9.95 -1.15
N ILE A 37 -12.96 8.84 -1.09
CA ILE A 37 -12.59 7.69 -0.25
C ILE A 37 -11.28 7.07 -0.75
N GLY A 38 -11.12 6.95 -2.07
CA GLY A 38 -9.88 6.48 -2.68
C GLY A 38 -8.69 7.37 -2.33
N ARG A 39 -8.87 8.70 -2.36
CA ARG A 39 -7.84 9.69 -1.98
C ARG A 39 -7.46 9.58 -0.50
N GLN A 40 -8.44 9.46 0.39
CA GLN A 40 -8.19 9.33 1.83
C GLN A 40 -7.46 8.03 2.16
N LEU A 41 -7.84 6.92 1.52
CA LEU A 41 -7.20 5.64 1.76
C LEU A 41 -5.77 5.59 1.22
N GLU A 42 -5.51 6.16 0.04
CA GLU A 42 -4.15 6.36 -0.49
C GLU A 42 -3.29 7.16 0.51
N TYR A 43 -3.82 8.26 1.05
CA TYR A 43 -3.12 9.10 2.02
C TYR A 43 -2.74 8.32 3.29
N LEU A 44 -3.67 7.54 3.85
CA LEU A 44 -3.43 6.74 5.05
C LEU A 44 -2.38 5.64 4.81
N LEU A 45 -2.43 4.98 3.66
CA LEU A 45 -1.45 3.94 3.30
C LEU A 45 -0.05 4.55 3.14
N ARG A 46 0.07 5.70 2.48
CA ARG A 46 1.34 6.42 2.33
C ARG A 46 1.88 6.94 3.66
N GLN A 47 1.04 7.46 4.55
CA GLN A 47 1.44 7.87 5.90
C GLN A 47 2.04 6.71 6.71
N ARG A 48 1.58 5.48 6.47
CA ARG A 48 2.12 4.26 7.07
C ARG A 48 3.39 3.73 6.37
N GLY A 49 3.93 4.47 5.40
CA GLY A 49 5.16 4.10 4.68
C GLY A 49 4.95 3.10 3.55
N VAL A 50 3.70 2.78 3.20
CA VAL A 50 3.39 1.89 2.08
C VAL A 50 3.67 2.64 0.78
N ARG A 51 4.51 2.05 -0.08
CA ARG A 51 4.86 2.59 -1.40
C ARG A 51 4.15 1.78 -2.46
N SER A 52 3.55 2.44 -3.45
CA SER A 52 3.00 1.74 -4.59
C SER A 52 4.11 1.17 -5.46
N THR A 53 3.87 0.01 -6.06
CA THR A 53 4.72 -0.53 -7.13
C THR A 53 4.30 -0.01 -8.50
N VAL A 54 3.10 0.59 -8.59
CA VAL A 54 2.58 1.22 -9.80
C VAL A 54 3.20 2.62 -9.91
N ASP A 55 4.01 2.80 -10.95
CA ASP A 55 4.80 4.01 -11.17
C ASP A 55 3.89 5.27 -11.27
N PRO A 56 4.26 6.39 -10.61
CA PRO A 56 3.48 7.63 -10.64
C PRO A 56 3.28 8.22 -12.05
N ILE A 57 4.06 7.80 -13.05
CA ILE A 57 3.87 8.19 -14.46
C ILE A 57 2.49 7.74 -14.99
N PHE A 58 1.96 6.61 -14.52
CA PHE A 58 0.60 6.17 -14.87
C PHE A 58 -0.49 7.02 -14.22
N SER A 59 -0.25 7.60 -13.04
CA SER A 59 -1.22 8.45 -12.35
C SER A 59 -1.38 9.83 -13.00
N THR A 60 -0.33 10.35 -13.66
CA THR A 60 -0.37 11.63 -14.38
C THR A 60 -1.00 11.54 -15.78
N ARG A 61 -1.15 10.34 -16.36
CA ARG A 61 -1.68 10.19 -17.73
C ARG A 61 -3.22 10.21 -17.81
N TYR A 62 -3.90 10.28 -16.66
CA TYR A 62 -5.35 10.42 -16.54
C TYR A 62 -5.78 11.78 -15.96
N HIS A 63 -4.88 12.76 -15.97
CA HIS A 63 -5.12 14.11 -15.48
C HIS A 63 -5.68 15.03 -16.56
#